data_AF-A0A950XT35-F1
#
_entry.id   AF-A0A950XT35-F1
#
_cell.length_a   1.000
_cell.length_b   1.000
_cell.length_c   1.000
_cell.angle_alpha   90.00
_cell.angle_beta   90.00
_cell.angle_gamma   90.00
#
_symmetry.space_group_name_H-M   'P 1'
#
loop_
_entity.id
_entity.type
_entity.pdbx_description
1 polymer ?
#
loop_
_entity_poly.entity_id
_entity_poly.type
_entity_poly.pdbx_seq_one_letter_code
_entity_poly.pdbx_strand_id
1 'polypeptide(L)'
;MSSVRHCFRLFVYGTLRRRFRNRHALLLARSSEFIGLGRIRGRLYRLSRYPGIRLDSAENTWIPGEVYRFKNLRFLTALDRYEGPEFERVIGKVARPDGSRLTCWIYQLTAEPSN
;
A
#
# COMPACT_ATOMS: atom_id res chain seq x y z
N MET A 1 16.59 22.57 8.46
CA MET A 1 16.45 21.22 9.07
C MET A 1 15.21 20.56 8.49
N SER A 2 15.41 19.58 7.62
CA SER A 2 14.36 18.95 6.81
C SER A 2 13.34 18.24 7.71
N SER A 3 12.17 18.85 7.85
CA SER A 3 11.00 18.28 8.52
C SER A 3 10.75 16.89 7.94
N VAL A 4 10.97 15.85 8.75
CA VAL A 4 10.53 14.49 8.44
C VAL A 4 9.02 14.56 8.37
N ARG A 5 8.50 14.81 7.16
CA ARG A 5 7.08 14.77 6.86
C ARG A 5 6.66 13.34 7.11
N HIS A 6 6.16 13.08 8.31
CA HIS A 6 5.67 11.78 8.70
C HIS A 6 4.62 11.38 7.65
N CYS A 7 4.99 10.42 6.82
CA CYS A 7 4.12 10.00 5.73
C CYS A 7 3.07 9.06 6.32
N PHE A 8 2.00 9.65 6.83
CA PHE A 8 0.90 8.89 7.43
C PHE A 8 -0.09 8.37 6.38
N ARG A 9 0.40 8.00 5.19
CA ARG A 9 -0.44 7.55 4.08
C ARG A 9 -0.07 6.12 3.71
N LEU A 10 -1.05 5.26 3.50
CA LEU A 10 -0.92 3.87 3.07
C LEU A 10 -1.63 3.73 1.72
N PHE A 11 -0.97 3.12 0.76
CA PHE A 11 -1.56 2.71 -0.51
C PHE A 11 -1.88 1.23 -0.48
N VAL A 12 -3.12 0.89 -0.81
CA VAL A 12 -3.63 -0.48 -0.85
C VAL A 12 -4.17 -0.80 -2.24
N TYR A 13 -3.67 -1.89 -2.83
CA TYR A 13 -3.89 -2.25 -4.23
C TYR A 13 -4.65 -3.59 -4.42
N GLY A 14 -4.97 -4.29 -3.33
CA GLY A 14 -5.52 -5.66 -3.38
C GLY A 14 -6.71 -5.90 -2.44
N THR A 15 -6.69 -7.02 -1.73
CA THR A 15 -7.77 -7.51 -0.84
C THR A 15 -8.00 -6.66 0.41
N LEU A 16 -7.16 -5.66 0.67
CA LEU A 16 -7.38 -4.64 1.70
C LEU A 16 -8.38 -3.55 1.27
N ARG A 17 -8.85 -3.59 0.02
CA ARG A 17 -9.96 -2.72 -0.43
C ARG A 17 -11.22 -3.00 0.38
N ARG A 18 -11.97 -1.93 0.66
CA ARG A 18 -13.21 -1.89 1.47
C ARG A 18 -14.26 -2.96 1.13
N ARG A 19 -14.14 -3.58 -0.05
CA ARG A 19 -15.04 -4.61 -0.58
C ARG A 19 -14.85 -5.99 0.08
N PHE A 20 -13.72 -6.25 0.73
CA PHE A 20 -13.51 -7.46 1.53
C PHE A 20 -13.85 -7.16 3.00
N ARG A 21 -14.84 -7.86 3.58
CA ARG A 21 -15.27 -7.73 4.99
C ARG A 21 -14.25 -8.35 5.95
N ASN A 22 -12.98 -7.98 5.82
CA ASN A 22 -11.90 -8.45 6.68
C ASN A 22 -11.74 -7.52 7.88
N ARG A 23 -11.46 -8.09 9.07
CA ARG A 23 -11.21 -7.34 10.31
C ARG A 23 -10.18 -6.22 10.15
N HIS A 24 -9.19 -6.41 9.28
CA HIS A 24 -8.15 -5.43 8.97
C HIS A 24 -8.66 -4.26 8.11
N ALA A 25 -9.59 -4.50 7.18
CA ALA A 25 -10.24 -3.44 6.41
C ALA A 25 -11.15 -2.58 7.30
N LEU A 26 -11.83 -3.19 8.27
CA LEU A 26 -12.61 -2.47 9.29
C LEU A 26 -11.71 -1.66 10.24
N LEU A 27 -10.60 -2.24 10.69
CA LEU A 27 -9.58 -1.54 11.50
C LEU A 27 -8.94 -0.38 10.75
N LEU A 28 -8.60 -0.59 9.46
CA LEU A 28 -8.12 0.44 8.54
C LEU A 28 -9.17 1.55 8.42
N ALA A 29 -10.43 1.22 8.08
CA ALA A 29 -11.49 2.20 7.93
C ALA A 29 -11.80 2.98 9.22
N ARG A 30 -11.59 2.36 10.40
CA ARG A 30 -11.76 3.04 11.71
C ARG A 30 -10.56 3.90 12.10
N SER A 31 -9.35 3.51 11.71
CA SER A 31 -8.10 4.17 12.15
C SER A 31 -7.47 5.04 11.07
N SER A 32 -8.06 5.07 9.88
CA SER A 32 -7.61 5.82 8.73
C SER A 32 -8.77 6.44 7.96
N GLU A 33 -8.44 7.52 7.27
CA GLU A 33 -9.35 8.28 6.43
C GLU A 33 -9.04 7.98 4.97
N PHE A 34 -10.06 7.65 4.20
CA PHE A 34 -9.91 7.48 2.76
C PHE A 34 -9.63 8.84 2.10
N ILE A 35 -8.48 8.97 1.44
CA ILE A 35 -8.03 10.21 0.78
C ILE A 35 -8.40 10.24 -0.69
N GLY A 36 -8.53 9.07 -1.33
CA GLY A 36 -8.89 8.97 -2.73
C GLY A 36 -8.27 7.77 -3.42
N LEU A 37 -8.51 7.70 -4.73
CA LEU A 37 -7.92 6.71 -5.60
C LEU A 37 -6.51 7.13 -6.03
N GLY A 38 -5.66 6.14 -6.29
CA GLY A 38 -4.32 6.35 -6.80
C GLY A 38 -3.86 5.17 -7.65
N ARG A 39 -2.72 5.34 -8.32
CA ARG A 39 -2.06 4.28 -9.07
C ARG A 39 -0.56 4.34 -8.87
N ILE A 40 0.08 3.18 -8.91
CA ILE A 40 1.53 3.06 -8.82
C ILE A 40 2.08 2.24 -9.99
N ARG A 41 3.35 2.42 -10.32
CA ARG A 41 4.06 1.57 -11.28
C ARG A 41 4.73 0.42 -10.58
N GLY A 42 4.54 -0.76 -11.14
CA GLY A 42 5.12 -1.98 -10.62
C GLY A 42 4.49 -3.20 -11.25
N ARG A 43 4.95 -4.35 -10.80
CA ARG A 43 4.49 -5.65 -11.27
C ARG A 43 3.63 -6.31 -10.21
N LEU A 44 2.47 -6.82 -10.62
CA LEU A 44 1.56 -7.56 -9.76
C LEU A 44 1.85 -9.05 -9.89
N TYR A 45 2.15 -9.71 -8.78
CA TYR A 45 2.36 -11.15 -8.70
C TYR A 45 1.14 -11.80 -8.05
N ARG A 46 0.61 -12.86 -8.67
CA ARG A 46 -0.51 -13.61 -8.11
C ARG A 46 0.04 -14.71 -7.20
N LEU A 47 0.05 -14.48 -5.88
CA LEU A 47 0.39 -15.53 -4.91
C LEU A 47 -0.86 -16.33 -4.55
N SER A 48 -0.66 -17.52 -3.98
CA SER A 48 -1.72 -18.45 -3.59
C SER A 48 -2.68 -17.89 -2.53
N ARG A 49 -2.24 -16.92 -1.71
CA ARG A 49 -3.06 -16.28 -0.67
C ARG A 49 -3.58 -14.89 -1.03
N TYR A 50 -2.74 -14.02 -1.59
CA TYR A 50 -3.08 -12.63 -1.94
C TYR A 50 -2.18 -12.11 -3.09
N PRO A 51 -2.62 -11.14 -3.91
CA PRO A 51 -1.73 -10.54 -4.89
C PRO A 51 -0.63 -9.72 -4.19
N GLY A 52 0.64 -9.98 -4.52
CA GLY A 52 1.78 -9.18 -4.10
C GLY A 52 2.16 -8.17 -5.18
N ILE A 53 2.73 -7.03 -4.80
CA ILE A 53 3.28 -6.04 -5.74
C ILE A 53 4.78 -5.96 -5.55
N ARG A 54 5.52 -5.68 -6.62
CA ARG A 54 6.89 -5.18 -6.55
C ARG A 54 6.95 -3.83 -7.26
N LEU A 55 7.44 -2.81 -6.58
CA LEU A 55 7.55 -1.49 -7.17
C LEU A 55 8.65 -1.50 -8.23
N ASP A 56 8.30 -1.03 -9.42
CA ASP A 56 9.25 -0.89 -10.51
C ASP A 56 8.85 0.35 -11.31
N SER A 57 9.74 1.33 -11.35
CA SER A 57 9.53 2.58 -12.09
C SER A 57 9.69 2.43 -13.61
N ALA A 58 10.42 1.41 -14.06
CA ALA A 58 10.63 1.09 -15.47
C ALA A 58 9.42 0.34 -16.07
N GLU A 59 8.62 -0.31 -15.22
CA GLU A 59 7.37 -0.93 -15.64
C GLU A 59 6.38 0.09 -16.20
N ASN A 60 5.77 -0.26 -17.34
CA ASN A 60 4.72 0.56 -17.96
C ASN A 60 3.32 0.23 -17.41
N THR A 61 3.24 -0.75 -16.51
CA THR A 61 2.01 -1.23 -15.90
C THR A 61 1.61 -0.34 -14.72
N TRP A 62 0.41 0.22 -14.79
CA TRP A 62 -0.18 0.97 -13.68
C TRP A 62 -1.11 0.08 -12.87
N ILE A 63 -0.83 -0.03 -11.58
CA ILE A 63 -1.64 -0.79 -10.63
C ILE A 63 -2.53 0.19 -9.88
N PRO A 64 -3.87 0.13 -10.08
CA PRO A 64 -4.80 0.99 -9.38
C PRO A 64 -5.00 0.54 -7.93
N GLY A 65 -5.20 1.49 -7.04
CA GLY A 65 -5.44 1.26 -5.63
C GLY A 65 -6.08 2.45 -4.94
N GLU A 66 -6.10 2.39 -3.62
CA GLU A 66 -6.73 3.36 -2.74
C GLU A 66 -5.69 3.92 -1.77
N VAL A 67 -5.78 5.21 -1.48
CA VAL A 67 -4.89 5.90 -0.54
C VAL A 67 -5.67 6.20 0.73
N TYR A 68 -5.13 5.76 1.85
CA TYR A 68 -5.67 6.00 3.18
C TYR A 68 -4.68 6.81 4.01
N ARG A 69 -5.16 7.77 4.79
CA ARG A 69 -4.38 8.54 5.75
C ARG A 69 -4.70 8.05 7.15
N PHE A 70 -3.73 7.45 7.83
CA PHE A 70 -3.89 7.05 9.23
C PHE A 70 -3.39 8.15 10.17
N LYS A 71 -3.82 8.15 11.43
CA LYS A 71 -3.34 9.12 12.44
C LYS A 71 -2.20 8.59 13.30
N ASN A 72 -1.98 7.27 13.32
CA ASN A 72 -1.03 6.61 14.22
C ASN A 72 -0.24 5.51 13.51
N LEU A 73 1.10 5.53 13.67
CA LEU A 73 2.02 4.54 13.11
C LEU A 73 1.88 3.15 13.74
N ARG A 74 1.29 3.03 14.94
CA ARG A 74 1.02 1.71 15.59
C ARG A 74 0.21 0.77 14.70
N PHE A 75 -0.61 1.33 13.81
CA PHE A 75 -1.35 0.57 12.82
C PHE A 75 -0.44 -0.17 11.83
N LEU A 76 0.68 0.46 11.43
CA LEU A 76 1.64 -0.17 10.54
C LEU A 76 2.28 -1.39 11.19
N THR A 77 2.63 -1.32 12.48
CA THR A 77 3.18 -2.48 13.20
C THR A 77 2.20 -3.67 13.25
N ALA A 78 0.90 -3.41 13.31
CA ALA A 78 -0.12 -4.46 13.26
C ALA A 78 -0.24 -5.08 11.86
N LEU A 79 -0.08 -4.27 10.81
CA LEU A 79 -0.02 -4.74 9.42
C LEU A 79 1.27 -5.52 9.14
N ASP A 80 2.42 -5.02 9.60
CA ASP A 80 3.71 -5.69 9.46
C ASP A 80 3.66 -7.11 10.05
N ARG A 81 2.98 -7.28 11.20
CA ARG A 81 2.72 -8.62 11.79
C ARG A 81 1.71 -9.48 11.01
N TYR A 82 0.77 -8.85 10.31
CA TYR A 82 -0.26 -9.55 9.58
C TYR A 82 0.24 -10.07 8.23
N GLU A 83 0.94 -9.24 7.47
CA GLU A 83 1.50 -9.60 6.16
C GLU A 83 2.66 -10.59 6.31
N GLY A 84 3.44 -10.47 7.39
CA GLY A 84 4.55 -11.37 7.67
C GLY A 84 5.84 -10.98 6.93
N PRO A 85 6.89 -11.81 7.04
CA PRO A 85 8.24 -11.48 6.57
C PRO A 85 8.38 -11.44 5.03
N GLU A 86 7.41 -11.95 4.30
CA GLU A 86 7.39 -11.94 2.84
C GLU A 86 7.13 -10.54 2.26
N PHE A 87 6.61 -9.63 3.08
CA PHE A 87 6.31 -8.26 2.68
C PHE A 87 7.15 -7.25 3.46
N GLU A 88 7.70 -6.28 2.74
CA GLU A 88 8.37 -5.12 3.33
C GLU A 88 7.57 -3.85 3.06
N ARG A 89 7.66 -2.93 4.01
CA ARG A 89 7.02 -1.63 3.91
C ARG A 89 7.97 -0.63 3.29
N VAL A 90 7.69 -0.22 2.06
CA VAL A 90 8.48 0.75 1.30
C VAL A 90 7.72 2.05 1.07
N ILE A 91 8.46 3.13 0.84
CA ILE A 91 7.86 4.41 0.47
C ILE A 91 7.82 4.50 -1.06
N GLY A 92 6.61 4.65 -1.62
CA GLY A 92 6.42 4.83 -3.05
C GLY A 92 5.60 6.08 -3.39
N LYS A 93 5.74 6.51 -4.64
CA LYS A 93 5.02 7.67 -5.20
C LYS A 93 3.77 7.18 -5.91
N VAL A 94 2.61 7.46 -5.33
CA VAL A 94 1.30 7.17 -5.90
C VAL A 94 0.85 8.35 -6.75
N ALA A 95 0.57 8.10 -8.02
CA ALA A 95 -0.03 9.09 -8.91
C ALA A 95 -1.55 9.11 -8.71
N ARG A 96 -2.10 10.29 -8.49
CA ARG A 96 -3.55 10.51 -8.38
C ARG A 96 -4.17 10.83 -9.74
N PRO A 97 -5.50 10.66 -9.89
CA PRO A 97 -6.23 11.06 -11.09
C PRO A 97 -6.12 12.56 -11.41
N ASP A 98 -5.94 13.40 -10.38
CA ASP A 98 -5.76 14.85 -10.52
C ASP A 98 -4.37 15.29 -11.00
N GLY A 99 -3.49 14.34 -11.34
CA GLY A 99 -2.11 14.60 -11.77
C GLY A 99 -1.11 14.81 -10.63
N SER A 100 -1.57 14.97 -9.39
CA SER A 100 -0.68 15.10 -8.23
C SER A 100 -0.05 13.75 -7.85
N ARG A 101 1.06 13.80 -7.12
CA ARG A 101 1.75 12.61 -6.60
C ARG A 101 1.79 12.65 -5.08
N LEU A 102 1.38 11.56 -4.45
CA LEU A 102 1.43 11.38 -3.01
C LEU A 102 2.49 10.35 -2.64
N THR A 103 3.33 10.71 -1.68
CA THR A 103 4.18 9.75 -1.00
C THR A 103 3.33 8.93 -0.03
N CYS A 104 3.37 7.60 -0.20
CA CYS A 104 2.61 6.64 0.61
C CYS A 104 3.48 5.44 0.94
N TRP A 105 3.20 4.80 2.08
CA TRP A 105 3.68 3.45 2.37
C TRP A 105 2.97 2.44 1.49
N ILE A 106 3.72 1.46 0.99
CA ILE A 106 3.23 0.33 0.21
C ILE A 106 3.88 -0.92 0.80
N TYR A 107 3.10 -1.99 0.93
CA TYR A 107 3.63 -3.32 1.19
C TYR A 107 4.01 -3.95 -0.14
N GLN A 108 5.29 -4.18 -0.35
CA GLN A 108 5.79 -4.89 -1.53
C GLN A 108 6.41 -6.22 -1.12
N LEU A 109 6.53 -7.14 -2.07
CA LEU A 109 7.23 -8.40 -1.84
C LEU A 109 8.73 -8.16 -1.71
N THR A 110 9.33 -8.72 -0.65
CA THR A 110 10.79 -8.67 -0.42
C THR A 110 11.54 -9.41 -1.54
N ALA A 111 11.04 -10.58 -1.93
CA ALA A 111 11.58 -11.40 -3.01
C ALA A 111 10.56 -11.57 -4.14
N GLU A 112 11.06 -11.73 -5.38
CA GLU A 112 10.21 -12.25 -6.44
C GLU A 112 9.82 -13.69 -6.10
N PRO A 113 8.52 -14.04 -6.13
CA PRO A 113 8.11 -15.41 -5.87
C PRO A 113 8.73 -16.29 -6.94
N SER A 114 9.61 -17.21 -6.53
CA SER A 114 10.17 -18.22 -7.42
C SER A 114 9.02 -19.08 -7.94
N ASN A 115 8.80 -19.04 -9.26
CA ASN A 115 7.74 -19.75 -9.95
C ASN A 115 7.95 -21.27 -9.92
#